data_AF-A0A151HF77-F1
#
_entry.id   AF-A0A151HF77-F1
#
_cell.length_a   1.000
_cell.length_b   1.000
_cell.length_c   1.000
_cell.angle_alpha   90.00
_cell.angle_beta   90.00
_cell.angle_gamma   90.00
#
_symmetry.space_group_name_H-M   'P 1'
#
loop_
_entity.id
_entity.type
_entity.pdbx_description
1 polymer ?
#
loop_
_entity_poly.entity_id
_entity_poly.type
_entity_poly.pdbx_seq_one_letter_code
_entity_poly.pdbx_strand_id
1 'polypeptide(L)'
;VFACGADPSSSRSSLAFVSLPPRRAALDLYFSRPASYLFPRSRVASSREWRARSLQFLSGALTAPGVPPAGRPDPLTPALFFAKRNAEESSFPGPRGVFHQETQHSLQPCGVPVGSVNALKELLRRTEEDPVSSLVSSPASLAPPASPPSTRVKRLVVLGSTGSIGKSTLEIAREFPDIFQIVGLAAGGSNLALLAEQVAAFRPQYVYLGDSSKVAELQERLNDHERSAAFPRPRLLLGDEGLAELACVPNYDILVSAIVGFKGVLPTLKALEAGKDVALANKEALVAAGPVFRCLLSTRGLLYGDQERQDRHERSHRSGDQEGDREEDTDGDRREECDKRRAKAGQKCGLLLPVDSEHSAIFQALQGVPASCYPPRKLLLTASGGPFRGRTRDELEQVTLESALKHPKWSMGAKITIDSATLMNKGLEVIEAHFAFGCPYSSIEVLVHPQAVIHSAVELRDGATLAQLGLPDMKLPIAYALTWPHRLAAPWSAGVDLTREGNLTFEKPDLNTFGCLSLAYEAGERGGVAPACLNAANEVAVERFRNKEIGFVDIEDTVRHVMALQERERDNFSDVSLQDVFDADHWARTAARAFKPRK
;
A
#
# COMPACT_ATOMS: atom_id res chain seq x y z
N VAL A 1 47.60 -6.57 -9.00
CA VAL A 1 48.19 -6.97 -10.30
C VAL A 1 47.12 -6.63 -11.34
N PHE A 2 47.10 -5.44 -11.94
CA PHE A 2 48.07 -4.87 -12.86
C PHE A 2 48.44 -3.41 -12.49
N ALA A 3 49.71 -3.09 -12.73
CA ALA A 3 50.29 -1.75 -12.72
C ALA A 3 50.90 -1.49 -14.10
N CYS A 4 50.75 -0.27 -14.63
CA CYS A 4 51.52 0.41 -15.67
C CYS A 4 50.90 1.81 -15.78
N GLY A 5 51.59 2.95 -15.77
CA GLY A 5 53.00 3.32 -15.74
C GLY A 5 53.02 4.85 -15.87
N ALA A 6 53.89 5.51 -15.11
CA ALA A 6 54.10 6.97 -15.11
C ALA A 6 54.84 7.43 -16.38
N ASP A 7 54.68 8.72 -16.79
CA ASP A 7 55.71 9.78 -16.71
C ASP A 7 55.18 11.16 -17.24
N PRO A 8 55.91 12.31 -17.22
CA PRO A 8 55.47 13.52 -16.52
C PRO A 8 55.61 14.84 -17.35
N SER A 9 55.12 15.99 -16.83
CA SER A 9 55.80 17.30 -16.97
C SER A 9 55.02 18.46 -16.33
N SER A 10 55.66 19.09 -15.32
CA SER A 10 55.68 20.52 -14.90
C SER A 10 54.46 21.43 -15.17
N SER A 11 53.94 22.24 -14.23
CA SER A 11 54.68 23.25 -13.44
C SER A 11 53.94 23.72 -12.17
N ARG A 12 54.73 24.22 -11.21
CA ARG A 12 54.47 24.55 -9.80
C ARG A 12 53.69 25.85 -9.52
N SER A 13 52.97 25.87 -8.39
CA SER A 13 53.05 26.89 -7.29
C SER A 13 52.05 26.53 -6.16
N SER A 14 52.47 25.82 -5.11
CA SER A 14 52.92 26.30 -3.78
C SER A 14 51.88 27.06 -2.93
N LEU A 15 51.37 26.42 -1.87
CA LEU A 15 51.18 26.99 -0.51
C LEU A 15 50.98 25.86 0.52
N ALA A 16 51.50 26.12 1.72
CA ALA A 16 52.09 25.16 2.63
C ALA A 16 51.13 24.49 3.63
N PHE A 17 51.39 23.21 3.91
CA PHE A 17 50.86 22.46 5.05
C PHE A 17 51.89 22.45 6.19
N VAL A 18 51.46 22.86 7.38
CA VAL A 18 52.24 22.70 8.63
C VAL A 18 51.82 21.40 9.30
N SER A 19 52.81 20.56 9.59
CA SER A 19 52.74 19.25 10.23
C SER A 19 52.97 19.37 11.74
N LEU A 20 52.20 18.63 12.55
CA LEU A 20 52.61 18.18 13.89
C LEU A 20 52.16 16.71 14.14
N PRO A 21 52.89 15.95 15.00
CA PRO A 21 53.11 14.50 14.84
C PRO A 21 52.29 13.61 15.81
N PRO A 22 52.34 12.26 15.70
CA PRO A 22 51.42 11.35 16.38
C PRO A 22 51.89 10.96 17.79
N ARG A 23 50.95 10.76 18.72
CA ARG A 23 51.21 10.11 20.02
C ARG A 23 50.59 8.72 20.09
N ARG A 24 51.47 7.73 20.31
CA ARG A 24 51.21 6.38 20.84
C ARG A 24 51.28 6.41 22.37
N ALA A 25 50.44 5.59 23.03
CA ALA A 25 50.59 4.91 24.35
C ALA A 25 49.18 4.79 24.97
N ALA A 26 48.72 3.74 25.67
CA ALA A 26 49.13 2.36 25.95
C ALA A 26 47.87 1.69 26.57
N LEU A 27 47.43 0.54 26.07
CA LEU A 27 47.24 -0.70 26.84
C LEU A 27 47.58 -0.61 28.34
N ASP A 28 46.56 -0.78 29.19
CA ASP A 28 46.70 -1.49 30.46
C ASP A 28 45.43 -2.28 30.81
N LEU A 29 45.68 -3.53 31.19
CA LEU A 29 44.75 -4.57 31.62
C LEU A 29 44.26 -4.30 33.05
N TYR A 30 43.00 -4.61 33.35
CA TYR A 30 42.67 -5.23 34.64
C TYR A 30 41.47 -6.18 34.53
N PHE A 31 41.77 -7.44 34.88
CA PHE A 31 40.83 -8.53 35.11
C PHE A 31 40.00 -8.29 36.38
N SER A 32 38.68 -8.55 36.32
CA SER A 32 37.96 -9.20 37.44
C SER A 32 36.65 -9.83 36.93
N ARG A 33 36.59 -11.17 36.92
CA ARG A 33 35.34 -11.96 36.97
C ARG A 33 34.99 -12.27 38.45
N PRO A 34 33.92 -13.01 38.77
CA PRO A 34 32.50 -12.67 38.68
C PRO A 34 31.81 -12.82 40.07
N ALA A 35 30.62 -12.26 40.26
CA ALA A 35 29.79 -12.58 41.43
C ALA A 35 28.36 -12.98 41.00
N SER A 36 28.00 -14.15 41.46
CA SER A 36 26.80 -14.95 41.24
C SER A 36 25.72 -14.70 42.29
N TYR A 37 24.45 -14.60 41.87
CA TYR A 37 23.22 -14.88 42.65
C TYR A 37 22.12 -15.28 41.63
N LEU A 38 21.66 -16.53 41.49
CA LEU A 38 20.62 -17.27 42.26
C LEU A 38 19.37 -16.39 42.52
N PHE A 39 18.12 -16.61 42.05
CA PHE A 39 17.21 -17.76 41.81
C PHE A 39 15.97 -17.22 41.00
N PRO A 40 14.85 -17.95 40.77
CA PRO A 40 14.61 -19.27 40.21
C PRO A 40 13.72 -19.24 38.94
N ARG A 41 13.77 -20.36 38.20
CA ARG A 41 12.77 -20.74 37.18
C ARG A 41 11.41 -21.03 37.83
N SER A 42 10.32 -20.52 37.26
CA SER A 42 8.98 -21.07 37.45
C SER A 42 8.29 -21.35 36.11
N ARG A 43 7.44 -22.37 36.17
CA ARG A 43 6.93 -23.19 35.07
C ARG A 43 5.94 -22.46 34.18
N VAL A 44 5.98 -22.83 32.90
CA VAL A 44 4.89 -22.75 31.93
C VAL A 44 3.68 -23.50 32.50
N ALA A 45 2.53 -22.82 32.58
CA ALA A 45 1.22 -23.44 32.70
C ALA A 45 0.24 -22.66 31.83
N SER A 46 -0.40 -23.40 30.93
CA SER A 46 -1.46 -22.99 30.00
C SER A 46 -2.68 -22.42 30.72
N SER A 47 -3.18 -21.26 30.28
CA SER A 47 -4.46 -20.70 30.70
C SER A 47 -5.57 -21.09 29.71
N ARG A 48 -6.17 -22.26 29.94
CA ARG A 48 -7.60 -22.50 29.72
C ARG A 48 -8.30 -22.25 31.06
N GLU A 49 -9.51 -21.72 30.97
CA GLU A 49 -10.49 -21.50 32.05
C GLU A 49 -10.20 -20.32 32.98
N TRP A 50 -11.11 -19.34 33.00
CA TRP A 50 -11.76 -18.82 34.22
C TRP A 50 -12.97 -17.97 33.76
N ARG A 51 -14.11 -18.65 33.58
CA ARG A 51 -15.44 -18.06 33.76
C ARG A 51 -15.76 -18.06 35.26
N ALA A 52 -16.61 -17.13 35.65
CA ALA A 52 -17.35 -17.06 36.92
C ALA A 52 -16.60 -16.52 38.15
N ARG A 53 -16.74 -15.21 38.37
CA ARG A 53 -16.86 -14.64 39.72
C ARG A 53 -17.94 -13.57 39.71
N SER A 54 -19.06 -13.87 40.34
CA SER A 54 -19.97 -12.88 40.93
C SER A 54 -20.75 -13.56 42.06
N LEU A 55 -20.78 -12.86 43.19
CA LEU A 55 -21.65 -13.01 44.37
C LEU A 55 -21.22 -14.02 45.45
N GLN A 56 -20.74 -13.49 46.58
CA GLN A 56 -21.53 -13.44 47.83
C GLN A 56 -20.77 -12.69 48.95
N PHE A 57 -21.45 -11.70 49.54
CA PHE A 57 -21.52 -11.31 50.97
C PHE A 57 -22.35 -10.01 50.98
N LEU A 58 -23.58 -9.96 51.49
CA LEU A 58 -23.91 -9.83 52.92
C LEU A 58 -25.38 -10.23 53.20
N SER A 59 -25.60 -10.71 54.42
CA SER A 59 -26.83 -11.28 54.96
C SER A 59 -27.93 -10.28 55.32
N GLY A 60 -29.18 -10.76 55.33
CA GLY A 60 -30.18 -10.40 56.35
C GLY A 60 -31.65 -10.52 55.92
N ALA A 61 -32.35 -11.55 56.45
CA ALA A 61 -33.77 -11.59 56.88
C ALA A 61 -34.90 -11.16 55.88
N LEU A 62 -36.07 -11.78 55.72
CA LEU A 62 -36.88 -12.79 56.43
C LEU A 62 -38.06 -13.21 55.48
N THR A 63 -38.52 -14.46 55.60
CA THR A 63 -39.91 -15.01 55.41
C THR A 63 -40.62 -15.03 54.03
N ALA A 64 -40.57 -16.20 53.35
CA ALA A 64 -41.63 -17.22 53.05
C ALA A 64 -43.08 -16.81 52.62
N PRO A 65 -43.95 -17.73 52.09
CA PRO A 65 -43.79 -19.13 51.60
C PRO A 65 -44.51 -19.48 50.25
N GLY A 66 -44.32 -20.72 49.72
CA GLY A 66 -45.30 -21.31 48.78
C GLY A 66 -44.91 -22.55 47.92
N VAL A 67 -44.61 -23.70 48.54
CA VAL A 67 -45.09 -25.11 48.28
C VAL A 67 -45.03 -25.78 46.85
N PRO A 68 -44.80 -27.13 46.73
CA PRO A 68 -44.06 -27.86 45.66
C PRO A 68 -44.94 -28.95 44.94
N PRO A 69 -44.56 -30.24 44.63
CA PRO A 69 -43.31 -30.98 44.27
C PRO A 69 -43.45 -32.03 43.11
N ALA A 70 -42.44 -32.93 42.97
CA ALA A 70 -42.44 -34.37 42.52
C ALA A 70 -41.72 -34.68 41.18
N GLY A 71 -40.93 -35.75 40.99
CA GLY A 71 -40.60 -36.95 41.79
C GLY A 71 -39.41 -37.75 41.22
N ARG A 72 -38.91 -38.71 42.00
CA ARG A 72 -37.78 -39.68 41.79
C ARG A 72 -38.17 -40.85 40.82
N PRO A 73 -37.44 -42.01 40.66
CA PRO A 73 -36.12 -42.49 41.15
C PRO A 73 -35.20 -43.29 40.15
N ASP A 74 -33.97 -43.55 40.63
CA ASP A 74 -32.94 -44.64 40.46
C ASP A 74 -33.40 -46.08 40.05
N PRO A 75 -32.55 -47.16 39.91
CA PRO A 75 -31.06 -47.32 39.96
C PRO A 75 -30.43 -48.43 39.01
N LEU A 76 -29.10 -48.68 39.15
CA LEU A 76 -28.35 -49.98 39.16
C LEU A 76 -27.14 -50.21 38.19
N THR A 77 -26.08 -50.73 38.83
CA THR A 77 -24.67 -51.13 38.54
C THR A 77 -24.52 -52.50 37.78
N PRO A 78 -23.37 -53.24 37.63
CA PRO A 78 -21.92 -53.04 37.99
C PRO A 78 -20.77 -53.61 37.05
N ALA A 79 -19.52 -53.16 37.33
CA ALA A 79 -18.23 -53.90 37.54
C ALA A 79 -17.28 -54.54 36.46
N LEU A 80 -15.97 -54.53 36.86
CA LEU A 80 -14.77 -55.39 36.58
C LEU A 80 -13.75 -54.89 35.51
N PHE A 81 -12.40 -55.04 35.57
CA PHE A 81 -11.29 -55.11 36.56
C PHE A 81 -9.96 -55.37 35.76
N PHE A 82 -8.85 -54.64 36.04
CA PHE A 82 -7.38 -55.01 35.95
C PHE A 82 -6.75 -55.56 34.63
N ALA A 83 -5.43 -55.46 34.27
CA ALA A 83 -4.15 -55.14 34.93
C ALA A 83 -3.02 -54.76 33.93
N LYS A 84 -1.89 -54.29 34.48
CA LYS A 84 -0.56 -53.88 33.94
C LYS A 84 0.28 -54.95 33.20
N ARG A 85 1.26 -54.48 32.38
CA ARG A 85 2.66 -55.00 32.37
C ARG A 85 3.69 -54.00 31.78
N ASN A 86 4.93 -54.07 32.29
CA ASN A 86 6.15 -53.29 31.99
C ASN A 86 7.23 -54.16 31.29
N ALA A 87 8.35 -53.52 30.87
CA ALA A 87 9.67 -54.01 30.40
C ALA A 87 9.83 -54.10 28.86
N GLU A 88 10.96 -53.82 28.17
CA GLU A 88 12.41 -53.69 28.50
C GLU A 88 13.18 -53.05 27.30
N GLU A 89 14.47 -52.67 27.47
CA GLU A 89 15.40 -52.03 26.51
C GLU A 89 16.05 -52.99 25.46
N SER A 90 16.49 -52.49 24.28
CA SER A 90 17.82 -52.78 23.64
C SER A 90 18.02 -52.25 22.17
N SER A 91 19.05 -51.39 21.99
CA SER A 91 20.11 -51.26 20.93
C SER A 91 19.91 -51.12 19.37
N PHE A 92 20.35 -49.93 18.85
CA PHE A 92 21.12 -49.55 17.60
C PHE A 92 20.57 -49.73 16.13
N PRO A 93 21.06 -49.02 15.06
CA PRO A 93 21.30 -47.57 14.80
C PRO A 93 20.77 -46.98 13.43
N GLY A 94 20.33 -45.70 13.45
CA GLY A 94 20.37 -44.66 12.37
C GLY A 94 19.59 -44.85 11.03
N PRO A 95 19.51 -43.83 10.12
CA PRO A 95 19.68 -42.37 10.27
C PRO A 95 18.56 -41.52 9.60
N ARG A 96 18.70 -40.19 9.77
CA ARG A 96 18.18 -39.05 8.95
C ARG A 96 16.92 -38.36 9.45
N GLY A 97 17.12 -37.07 9.73
CA GLY A 97 16.16 -36.19 10.36
C GLY A 97 15.01 -35.83 9.44
N VAL A 98 13.85 -35.68 10.08
CA VAL A 98 12.70 -35.00 9.52
C VAL A 98 12.74 -33.58 10.07
N PHE A 99 13.10 -32.63 9.20
CA PHE A 99 12.78 -31.23 9.45
C PHE A 99 11.25 -31.12 9.53
N HIS A 100 10.76 -30.54 10.62
CA HIS A 100 9.37 -30.12 10.73
C HIS A 100 9.04 -29.23 9.52
N GLN A 101 8.06 -29.65 8.72
CA GLN A 101 7.38 -28.78 7.78
C GLN A 101 6.72 -27.64 8.56
N GLU A 102 7.33 -26.47 8.53
CA GLU A 102 6.61 -25.24 8.73
C GLU A 102 5.55 -25.14 7.64
N THR A 103 4.30 -24.99 8.08
CA THR A 103 3.14 -24.70 7.25
C THR A 103 3.47 -23.56 6.27
N GLN A 104 3.51 -23.87 4.99
CA GLN A 104 3.61 -22.89 3.91
C GLN A 104 2.41 -21.96 3.98
N HIS A 105 2.59 -20.76 4.54
CA HIS A 105 1.67 -19.65 4.26
C HIS A 105 1.70 -19.42 2.76
N SER A 106 0.59 -19.71 2.07
CA SER A 106 0.46 -19.55 0.64
C SER A 106 0.79 -18.11 0.26
N LEU A 107 1.88 -17.90 -0.48
CA LEU A 107 2.23 -16.59 -0.99
C LEU A 107 1.09 -16.07 -1.85
N GLN A 108 0.77 -14.81 -1.60
CA GLN A 108 -0.39 -14.15 -2.11
C GLN A 108 0.08 -13.32 -3.32
N PRO A 109 -0.52 -13.47 -4.52
CA PRO A 109 0.02 -12.90 -5.77
C PRO A 109 -0.10 -11.35 -5.89
N CYS A 110 0.94 -10.64 -6.37
CA CYS A 110 1.22 -9.20 -6.19
C CYS A 110 0.63 -8.23 -7.23
N GLY A 111 -0.08 -7.17 -6.81
CA GLY A 111 -0.81 -6.24 -7.71
C GLY A 111 0.03 -5.33 -8.63
N VAL A 112 1.33 -5.19 -8.38
CA VAL A 112 2.26 -4.39 -9.21
C VAL A 112 3.14 -5.34 -10.02
N PRO A 113 3.51 -5.03 -11.29
CA PRO A 113 4.37 -5.89 -12.10
C PRO A 113 5.79 -5.95 -11.55
N VAL A 114 6.02 -6.80 -10.55
CA VAL A 114 7.33 -7.00 -9.94
C VAL A 114 7.88 -8.35 -10.37
N GLY A 115 9.08 -8.36 -10.98
CA GLY A 115 9.96 -9.52 -11.03
C GLY A 115 9.37 -10.81 -11.63
N SER A 116 8.20 -10.80 -12.26
CA SER A 116 7.62 -11.99 -12.88
C SER A 116 8.25 -12.21 -14.26
N VAL A 117 8.29 -13.45 -14.72
CA VAL A 117 8.67 -13.76 -16.12
C VAL A 117 7.78 -12.98 -17.09
N ASN A 118 6.54 -12.65 -16.72
CA ASN A 118 5.65 -11.79 -17.51
C ASN A 118 6.01 -10.30 -17.44
N ALA A 119 6.52 -9.78 -16.31
CA ALA A 119 7.06 -8.43 -16.23
C ALA A 119 8.34 -8.31 -17.07
N LEU A 120 9.21 -9.33 -17.08
CA LEU A 120 10.37 -9.41 -17.97
C LEU A 120 9.95 -9.57 -19.43
N LYS A 121 8.98 -10.43 -19.75
CA LYS A 121 8.43 -10.57 -21.11
C LYS A 121 7.73 -9.29 -21.58
N GLU A 122 7.02 -8.59 -20.71
CA GLU A 122 6.40 -7.29 -21.02
C GLU A 122 7.46 -6.21 -21.17
N LEU A 123 8.54 -6.24 -20.38
CA LEU A 123 9.70 -5.38 -20.55
C LEU A 123 10.37 -5.67 -21.91
N LEU A 124 10.62 -6.93 -22.23
CA LEU A 124 11.17 -7.37 -23.53
C LEU A 124 10.26 -7.04 -24.71
N ARG A 125 8.93 -7.16 -24.56
CA ARG A 125 7.92 -6.81 -25.57
C ARG A 125 7.82 -5.29 -25.78
N ARG A 126 8.01 -4.50 -24.71
CA ARG A 126 8.04 -3.03 -24.79
C ARG A 126 9.39 -2.53 -25.33
N THR A 127 10.45 -3.31 -25.17
CA THR A 127 11.78 -3.08 -25.76
C THR A 127 11.96 -3.87 -27.06
N GLU A 128 10.95 -4.00 -27.93
CA GLU A 128 11.13 -4.50 -29.31
C GLU A 128 12.02 -3.57 -30.19
N GLU A 129 12.92 -2.80 -29.56
CA GLU A 129 14.22 -2.43 -30.13
C GLU A 129 15.29 -3.17 -29.32
N ASP A 130 15.87 -4.20 -29.95
CA ASP A 130 16.95 -5.04 -29.44
C ASP A 130 18.16 -4.17 -28.98
N PRO A 131 18.38 -3.97 -27.67
CA PRO A 131 19.43 -3.08 -27.19
C PRO A 131 20.82 -3.70 -27.33
N VAL A 132 20.91 -5.01 -27.61
CA VAL A 132 22.18 -5.74 -27.70
C VAL A 132 22.73 -5.75 -29.12
N SER A 133 21.90 -5.62 -30.14
CA SER A 133 22.36 -5.55 -31.54
C SER A 133 22.94 -4.18 -31.94
N SER A 134 22.54 -3.10 -31.25
CA SER A 134 22.96 -1.72 -31.53
C SER A 134 24.25 -1.29 -30.80
N LEU A 135 24.73 -2.07 -29.84
CA LEU A 135 25.94 -1.77 -29.05
C LEU A 135 27.27 -2.11 -29.74
N VAL A 136 27.26 -2.57 -31.00
CA VAL A 136 28.48 -2.99 -31.73
C VAL A 136 28.93 -1.99 -32.81
N SER A 137 28.44 -0.75 -32.81
CA SER A 137 28.91 0.27 -33.78
C SER A 137 29.32 1.60 -33.14
N SER A 138 30.64 1.75 -33.05
CA SER A 138 31.44 2.99 -32.94
C SER A 138 31.31 3.86 -31.66
N PRO A 139 32.41 4.47 -31.18
CA PRO A 139 32.42 5.33 -30.01
C PRO A 139 31.80 6.69 -30.36
N ALA A 140 30.47 6.77 -30.37
CA ALA A 140 29.75 8.03 -30.49
C ALA A 140 29.55 8.64 -29.09
N SER A 141 30.04 9.87 -28.93
CA SER A 141 29.65 10.90 -27.95
C SER A 141 29.13 10.44 -26.58
N LEU A 142 29.87 10.78 -25.52
CA LEU A 142 29.48 10.68 -24.10
C LEU A 142 28.25 11.54 -23.69
N ALA A 143 27.52 12.11 -24.65
CA ALA A 143 26.27 12.79 -24.35
C ALA A 143 25.22 11.74 -23.95
N PRO A 144 24.60 11.83 -22.77
CA PRO A 144 23.51 10.93 -22.41
C PRO A 144 22.38 11.06 -23.45
N PRO A 145 21.78 9.95 -23.91
CA PRO A 145 20.66 10.03 -24.82
C PRO A 145 19.54 10.83 -24.14
N ALA A 146 19.10 11.90 -24.82
CA ALA A 146 17.98 12.71 -24.37
C ALA A 146 16.70 11.89 -24.55
N SER A 147 16.19 11.33 -23.45
CA SER A 147 14.90 10.65 -23.34
C SER A 147 14.82 9.28 -24.04
N PRO A 148 13.93 8.37 -23.56
CA PRO A 148 13.81 7.03 -24.13
C PRO A 148 13.29 7.05 -25.58
N PRO A 149 13.62 6.02 -26.40
CA PRO A 149 13.23 5.90 -27.80
C PRO A 149 11.74 5.50 -27.97
N SER A 150 10.83 6.17 -27.27
CA SER A 150 9.39 6.00 -27.48
C SER A 150 8.95 6.93 -28.61
N THR A 151 8.93 6.44 -29.84
CA THR A 151 8.46 7.17 -31.04
C THR A 151 6.96 7.50 -31.01
N ARG A 152 6.21 7.05 -29.99
CA ARG A 152 4.78 7.28 -29.83
C ARG A 152 4.46 8.10 -28.58
N VAL A 153 3.69 9.17 -28.77
CA VAL A 153 3.10 9.99 -27.71
C VAL A 153 2.19 9.13 -26.83
N LYS A 154 2.43 9.15 -25.51
CA LYS A 154 1.58 8.50 -24.51
C LYS A 154 0.40 9.40 -24.17
N ARG A 155 -0.81 8.85 -24.29
CA ARG A 155 -2.06 9.58 -24.06
C ARG A 155 -2.59 9.32 -22.65
N LEU A 156 -2.87 10.40 -21.93
CA LEU A 156 -3.19 10.37 -20.50
C LEU A 156 -4.63 10.82 -20.23
N VAL A 157 -5.29 10.15 -19.29
CA VAL A 157 -6.49 10.66 -18.61
C VAL A 157 -6.11 10.93 -17.16
N VAL A 158 -6.44 12.10 -16.62
CA VAL A 158 -6.05 12.50 -15.27
C VAL A 158 -7.28 12.69 -14.39
N LEU A 159 -7.49 11.78 -13.45
CA LEU A 159 -8.56 11.91 -12.44
C LEU A 159 -8.06 12.76 -11.29
N GLY A 160 -8.75 13.85 -10.94
CA GLY A 160 -8.31 14.78 -9.90
C GLY A 160 -7.28 15.82 -10.40
N SER A 161 -7.49 16.36 -11.61
CA SER A 161 -6.53 17.27 -12.29
C SER A 161 -6.21 18.55 -11.53
N THR A 162 -7.12 19.03 -10.68
CA THR A 162 -6.95 20.25 -9.87
C THR A 162 -6.31 19.97 -8.49
N GLY A 163 -6.12 18.69 -8.14
CA GLY A 163 -5.40 18.26 -6.93
C GLY A 163 -3.88 18.39 -7.07
N SER A 164 -3.14 18.10 -6.00
CA SER A 164 -1.67 18.21 -5.98
C SER A 164 -1.02 17.32 -7.06
N ILE A 165 -1.33 16.02 -7.04
CA ILE A 165 -0.79 15.04 -8.00
C ILE A 165 -1.25 15.35 -9.43
N GLY A 166 -2.51 15.76 -9.62
CA GLY A 166 -3.03 16.16 -10.92
C GLY A 166 -2.26 17.35 -11.50
N LYS A 167 -2.01 18.40 -10.71
CA LYS A 167 -1.19 19.54 -11.14
C LYS A 167 0.24 19.13 -11.49
N SER A 168 0.91 18.34 -10.65
CA SER A 168 2.28 17.85 -10.93
C SER A 168 2.34 16.99 -12.19
N THR A 169 1.32 16.16 -12.42
CA THR A 169 1.18 15.36 -13.65
C THR A 169 1.09 16.27 -14.88
N LEU A 170 0.26 17.31 -14.82
CA LEU A 170 0.12 18.28 -15.91
C LEU A 170 1.37 19.15 -16.11
N GLU A 171 2.11 19.47 -15.05
CA GLU A 171 3.42 20.11 -15.16
C GLU A 171 4.42 19.24 -15.91
N ILE A 172 4.50 17.94 -15.60
CA ILE A 172 5.35 16.99 -16.34
C ILE A 172 4.90 16.91 -17.81
N ALA A 173 3.60 16.78 -18.07
CA ALA A 173 3.08 16.71 -19.43
C ALA A 173 3.39 17.98 -20.24
N ARG A 174 3.41 19.15 -19.60
CA ARG A 174 3.80 20.41 -20.22
C ARG A 174 5.30 20.48 -20.54
N GLU A 175 6.13 19.90 -19.70
CA GLU A 175 7.59 19.84 -19.90
C GLU A 175 7.96 18.89 -21.06
N PHE A 176 7.19 17.82 -21.28
CA PHE A 176 7.43 16.85 -22.35
C PHE A 176 6.22 16.69 -23.29
N PRO A 177 5.89 17.72 -24.09
CA PRO A 177 4.76 17.68 -25.00
C PRO A 177 4.91 16.63 -26.12
N ASP A 178 6.15 16.27 -26.48
CA ASP A 178 6.45 15.24 -27.48
C ASP A 178 6.27 13.81 -26.93
N ILE A 179 6.14 13.67 -25.60
CA ILE A 179 5.99 12.38 -24.92
C ILE A 179 4.57 12.20 -24.40
N PHE A 180 3.89 13.27 -23.98
CA PHE A 180 2.58 13.19 -23.34
C PHE A 180 1.51 14.03 -24.03
N GLN A 181 0.34 13.44 -24.19
CA GLN A 181 -0.88 14.13 -24.62
C GLN A 181 -1.99 13.91 -23.60
N ILE A 182 -2.67 14.97 -23.19
CA ILE A 182 -3.83 14.86 -22.30
C ILE A 182 -5.10 14.65 -23.13
N VAL A 183 -5.79 13.53 -22.89
CA VAL A 183 -7.05 13.18 -23.55
C VAL A 183 -8.25 13.53 -22.68
N GLY A 184 -8.13 13.41 -21.36
CA GLY A 184 -9.22 13.64 -20.44
C GLY A 184 -8.78 14.23 -19.10
N LEU A 185 -9.60 15.13 -18.54
CA LEU A 185 -9.41 15.72 -17.21
C LEU A 185 -10.64 15.49 -16.34
N ALA A 186 -10.45 15.16 -15.07
CA ALA A 186 -11.53 15.04 -14.10
C ALA A 186 -11.30 15.95 -12.90
N ALA A 187 -12.32 16.72 -12.51
CA ALA A 187 -12.27 17.53 -11.31
C ALA A 187 -13.59 17.50 -10.53
N GLY A 188 -13.50 17.60 -9.20
CA GLY A 188 -14.67 17.55 -8.33
C GLY A 188 -15.56 18.81 -8.38
N GLY A 189 -15.05 19.94 -8.86
CA GLY A 189 -15.80 21.21 -8.97
C GLY A 189 -15.52 22.25 -7.89
N SER A 190 -14.53 22.03 -7.01
CA SER A 190 -14.11 23.03 -6.01
C SER A 190 -13.26 24.16 -6.59
N ASN A 191 -12.62 23.96 -7.74
CA ASN A 191 -11.76 24.95 -8.39
C ASN A 191 -12.00 24.97 -9.92
N LEU A 192 -13.09 25.62 -10.33
CA LEU A 192 -13.47 25.70 -11.75
C LEU A 192 -12.55 26.60 -12.57
N ALA A 193 -12.00 27.65 -11.96
CA ALA A 193 -11.06 28.55 -12.63
C ALA A 193 -9.82 27.78 -13.13
N LEU A 194 -9.18 27.02 -12.23
CA LEU A 194 -8.04 26.19 -12.60
C LEU A 194 -8.43 25.10 -13.61
N LEU A 195 -9.60 24.48 -13.49
CA LEU A 195 -10.06 23.50 -14.47
C LEU A 195 -10.19 24.14 -15.87
N ALA A 196 -10.80 25.32 -15.97
CA ALA A 196 -10.95 26.02 -17.24
C ALA A 196 -9.58 26.38 -17.85
N GLU A 197 -8.63 26.86 -17.05
CA GLU A 197 -7.24 27.10 -17.47
C GLU A 197 -6.56 25.82 -17.99
N GLN A 198 -6.74 24.69 -17.29
CA GLN A 198 -6.19 23.40 -17.71
C GLN A 198 -6.82 22.93 -19.03
N VAL A 199 -8.13 23.08 -19.20
CA VAL A 199 -8.82 22.74 -20.45
C VAL A 199 -8.30 23.60 -21.60
N ALA A 200 -8.18 24.91 -21.40
CA ALA A 200 -7.64 25.83 -22.41
C ALA A 200 -6.20 25.47 -22.82
N ALA A 201 -5.35 25.10 -21.85
CA ALA A 201 -3.95 24.76 -22.09
C ALA A 201 -3.76 23.41 -22.79
N PHE A 202 -4.47 22.37 -22.37
CA PHE A 202 -4.23 21.00 -22.84
C PHE A 202 -5.21 20.51 -23.90
N ARG A 203 -6.33 21.21 -24.11
CA ARG A 203 -7.37 20.89 -25.10
C ARG A 203 -7.80 19.42 -25.07
N PRO A 204 -8.17 18.87 -23.89
CA PRO A 204 -8.60 17.48 -23.78
C PRO A 204 -9.89 17.25 -24.59
N GLN A 205 -10.10 16.01 -25.01
CA GLN A 205 -11.34 15.60 -25.69
C GLN A 205 -12.50 15.43 -24.70
N TYR A 206 -12.19 15.08 -23.44
CA TYR A 206 -13.18 14.80 -22.40
C TYR A 206 -12.88 15.60 -21.13
N VAL A 207 -13.93 16.13 -20.51
CA VAL A 207 -13.83 16.79 -19.20
C VAL A 207 -14.94 16.26 -18.30
N TYR A 208 -14.53 15.79 -17.13
CA TYR A 208 -15.45 15.36 -16.09
C TYR A 208 -15.59 16.43 -15.00
N LEU A 209 -16.83 16.71 -14.62
CA LEU A 209 -17.17 17.57 -13.48
C LEU A 209 -18.03 16.79 -12.49
N GLY A 210 -17.53 16.64 -11.26
CA GLY A 210 -18.24 15.91 -10.21
C GLY A 210 -19.49 16.64 -9.70
N ASP A 211 -19.43 17.96 -9.55
CA ASP A 211 -20.56 18.78 -9.13
C ASP A 211 -21.37 19.27 -10.34
N SER A 212 -22.40 18.51 -10.71
CA SER A 212 -23.29 18.81 -11.84
C SER A 212 -24.00 20.16 -11.71
N SER A 213 -24.14 20.73 -10.50
CA SER A 213 -24.75 22.05 -10.32
C SER A 213 -23.91 23.19 -10.89
N LYS A 214 -22.60 22.95 -11.11
CA LYS A 214 -21.62 23.94 -11.56
C LYS A 214 -21.32 23.90 -13.06
N VAL A 215 -22.10 23.13 -13.83
CA VAL A 215 -21.89 22.98 -15.29
C VAL A 215 -22.01 24.31 -16.01
N ALA A 216 -23.03 25.11 -15.70
CA ALA A 216 -23.23 26.42 -16.33
C ALA A 216 -22.05 27.37 -16.08
N GLU A 217 -21.55 27.42 -14.84
CA GLU A 217 -20.39 28.23 -14.47
C GLU A 217 -19.11 27.75 -15.20
N LEU A 218 -18.90 26.44 -15.32
CA LEU A 218 -17.78 25.91 -16.09
C LEU A 218 -17.88 26.29 -17.57
N GLN A 219 -19.06 26.18 -18.18
CA GLN A 219 -19.27 26.55 -19.58
C GLN A 219 -19.00 28.03 -19.83
N GLU A 220 -19.44 28.92 -18.94
CA GLU A 220 -19.15 30.35 -19.01
C GLU A 220 -17.63 30.61 -18.99
N ARG A 221 -16.91 30.00 -18.05
CA ARG A 221 -15.44 30.13 -17.96
C ARG A 221 -14.73 29.59 -19.21
N LEU A 222 -15.21 28.49 -19.78
CA LEU A 222 -14.65 27.96 -21.02
C LEU A 222 -14.86 28.95 -22.18
N ASN A 223 -16.03 29.58 -22.27
CA ASN A 223 -16.30 30.60 -23.29
C ASN A 223 -15.37 31.82 -23.16
N ASP A 224 -15.03 32.25 -21.95
CA ASP A 224 -14.11 33.38 -21.71
C ASP A 224 -12.70 33.11 -22.26
N HIS A 225 -12.25 31.85 -22.18
CA HIS A 225 -10.98 31.41 -22.75
C HIS A 225 -11.05 31.17 -24.28
N GLU A 226 -12.25 31.03 -24.87
CA GLU A 226 -12.51 30.71 -26.29
C GLU A 226 -12.65 31.95 -27.21
N ARG A 227 -11.80 32.98 -27.08
CA ARG A 227 -11.82 34.14 -28.01
C ARG A 227 -11.30 33.86 -29.44
N SER A 228 -11.00 32.61 -29.79
CA SER A 228 -10.56 32.20 -31.13
C SER A 228 -11.39 31.01 -31.63
N ALA A 229 -12.00 31.14 -32.81
CA ALA A 229 -13.00 30.25 -33.41
C ALA A 229 -12.50 28.84 -33.82
N ALA A 230 -11.40 28.35 -33.25
CA ALA A 230 -10.77 27.06 -33.58
C ALA A 230 -10.54 26.17 -32.34
N PHE A 231 -11.33 26.33 -31.28
CA PHE A 231 -11.23 25.52 -30.07
C PHE A 231 -12.27 24.38 -30.09
N PRO A 232 -11.87 23.10 -30.24
CA PRO A 232 -12.82 22.00 -30.14
C PRO A 232 -13.29 21.87 -28.68
N ARG A 233 -14.59 22.01 -28.46
CA ARG A 233 -15.17 21.87 -27.12
C ARG A 233 -15.03 20.44 -26.60
N PRO A 234 -14.60 20.25 -25.34
CA PRO A 234 -14.55 18.92 -24.76
C PRO A 234 -15.96 18.38 -24.56
N ARG A 235 -16.10 17.05 -24.66
CA ARG A 235 -17.32 16.37 -24.21
C ARG A 235 -17.35 16.38 -22.68
N LEU A 236 -18.40 17.00 -22.12
CA LEU A 236 -18.62 17.03 -20.67
C LEU A 236 -19.25 15.73 -20.17
N LEU A 237 -18.68 15.18 -19.10
CA LEU A 237 -19.14 14.00 -18.38
C LEU A 237 -19.47 14.39 -16.93
N LEU A 238 -20.56 13.87 -16.37
CA LEU A 238 -21.14 14.34 -15.10
C LEU A 238 -21.51 13.21 -14.16
N GLY A 239 -21.63 13.50 -12.87
CA GLY A 239 -22.11 12.57 -11.84
C GLY A 239 -21.18 11.40 -11.55
N ASP A 240 -21.60 10.39 -10.79
CA ASP A 240 -20.71 9.27 -10.47
C ASP A 240 -20.49 8.34 -11.69
N GLU A 241 -21.50 8.19 -12.55
CA GLU A 241 -21.40 7.41 -13.80
C GLU A 241 -20.40 8.02 -14.79
N GLY A 242 -20.33 9.35 -14.88
CA GLY A 242 -19.42 10.04 -15.80
C GLY A 242 -17.95 9.80 -15.50
N LEU A 243 -17.59 9.49 -14.25
CA LEU A 243 -16.21 9.18 -13.88
C LEU A 243 -15.79 7.78 -14.37
N ALA A 244 -16.70 6.80 -14.26
CA ALA A 244 -16.51 5.47 -14.82
C ALA A 244 -16.52 5.50 -16.36
N GLU A 245 -17.37 6.33 -16.97
CA GLU A 245 -17.35 6.56 -18.41
C GLU A 245 -16.01 7.14 -18.86
N LEU A 246 -15.50 8.15 -18.16
CA LEU A 246 -14.20 8.77 -18.46
C LEU A 246 -13.06 7.73 -18.43
N ALA A 247 -13.09 6.80 -17.46
CA ALA A 247 -12.11 5.73 -17.38
C ALA A 247 -12.19 4.73 -18.55
N CYS A 248 -13.30 4.67 -19.28
CA CYS A 248 -13.52 3.75 -20.39
C CYS A 248 -13.42 4.39 -21.78
N VAL A 249 -13.15 5.71 -21.89
CA VAL A 249 -13.08 6.38 -23.19
C VAL A 249 -12.02 5.74 -24.09
N PRO A 250 -12.23 5.71 -25.42
CA PRO A 250 -11.23 5.18 -26.33
C PRO A 250 -9.97 6.06 -26.35
N ASN A 251 -8.91 5.55 -26.98
CA ASN A 251 -7.78 6.38 -27.41
C ASN A 251 -6.94 7.06 -26.31
N TYR A 252 -6.85 6.47 -25.11
CA TYR A 252 -5.78 6.78 -24.16
C TYR A 252 -5.00 5.53 -23.74
N ASP A 253 -3.82 5.72 -23.16
CA ASP A 253 -2.88 4.64 -22.82
C ASP A 253 -2.73 4.47 -21.30
N ILE A 254 -2.66 5.57 -20.54
CA ILE A 254 -2.51 5.54 -19.07
C ILE A 254 -3.58 6.41 -18.38
N LEU A 255 -4.23 5.86 -17.36
CA LEU A 255 -5.07 6.60 -16.41
C LEU A 255 -4.23 7.01 -15.20
N VAL A 256 -4.17 8.29 -14.86
CA VAL A 256 -3.59 8.77 -13.61
C VAL A 256 -4.73 8.89 -12.59
N SER A 257 -4.76 7.97 -11.64
CA SER A 257 -5.76 7.94 -10.56
C SER A 257 -5.28 8.80 -9.40
N ALA A 258 -5.55 10.10 -9.47
CA ALA A 258 -5.17 11.13 -8.49
C ALA A 258 -6.39 11.77 -7.79
N ILE A 259 -7.56 11.11 -7.88
CA ILE A 259 -8.73 11.45 -7.08
C ILE A 259 -8.50 11.02 -5.62
N VAL A 260 -9.16 11.70 -4.69
CA VAL A 260 -9.02 11.41 -3.25
C VAL A 260 -10.16 10.48 -2.81
N GLY A 261 -9.80 9.48 -1.99
CA GLY A 261 -10.74 8.65 -1.26
C GLY A 261 -11.39 7.53 -2.07
N PHE A 262 -12.44 6.94 -1.50
CA PHE A 262 -13.15 5.76 -2.02
C PHE A 262 -13.67 5.90 -3.47
N LYS A 263 -13.97 7.13 -3.92
CA LYS A 263 -14.49 7.41 -5.27
C LYS A 263 -13.58 6.92 -6.41
N GLY A 264 -12.29 6.69 -6.15
CA GLY A 264 -11.37 6.17 -7.15
C GLY A 264 -11.48 4.67 -7.41
N VAL A 265 -12.17 3.87 -6.57
CA VAL A 265 -12.26 2.40 -6.71
C VAL A 265 -12.80 2.00 -8.08
N LEU A 266 -14.04 2.39 -8.38
CA LEU A 266 -14.73 2.00 -9.61
C LEU A 266 -14.01 2.43 -10.90
N PRO A 267 -13.63 3.72 -11.09
CA PRO A 267 -12.96 4.14 -12.32
C PRO A 267 -11.59 3.47 -12.51
N THR A 268 -10.85 3.22 -11.42
CA THR A 268 -9.55 2.54 -11.48
C THR A 268 -9.73 1.09 -11.95
N LEU A 269 -10.69 0.35 -11.38
CA LEU A 269 -11.01 -1.02 -11.83
C LEU A 269 -11.46 -1.04 -13.30
N LYS A 270 -12.33 -0.10 -13.70
CA LYS A 270 -12.83 0.00 -15.09
C LYS A 270 -11.71 0.25 -16.11
N ALA A 271 -10.75 1.11 -15.79
CA ALA A 271 -9.59 1.33 -16.64
C ALA A 271 -8.74 0.06 -16.80
N LEU A 272 -8.45 -0.63 -15.70
CA LEU A 272 -7.70 -1.90 -15.72
C LEU A 272 -8.44 -2.96 -16.55
N GLU A 273 -9.75 -3.11 -16.37
CA GLU A 273 -10.61 -4.02 -17.15
C GLU A 273 -10.56 -3.73 -18.65
N ALA A 274 -10.53 -2.43 -19.02
CA ALA A 274 -10.41 -1.92 -20.38
C ALA A 274 -8.98 -2.01 -20.97
N GLY A 275 -8.03 -2.61 -20.23
CA GLY A 275 -6.66 -2.81 -20.70
C GLY A 275 -5.78 -1.55 -20.64
N LYS A 276 -6.16 -0.56 -19.83
CA LYS A 276 -5.47 0.72 -19.67
C LYS A 276 -4.55 0.63 -18.46
N ASP A 277 -3.28 1.01 -18.64
CA ASP A 277 -2.35 1.09 -17.51
C ASP A 277 -2.86 2.17 -16.54
N VAL A 278 -2.68 1.97 -15.24
CA VAL A 278 -3.12 2.91 -14.21
C VAL A 278 -1.94 3.31 -13.34
N ALA A 279 -1.60 4.60 -13.38
CA ALA A 279 -0.71 5.23 -12.43
C ALA A 279 -1.52 5.59 -11.17
N LEU A 280 -1.43 4.75 -10.13
CA LEU A 280 -2.24 4.84 -8.92
C LEU A 280 -1.58 5.73 -7.88
N ALA A 281 -2.17 6.90 -7.62
CA ALA A 281 -1.84 7.76 -6.48
C ALA A 281 -2.89 7.70 -5.37
N ASN A 282 -4.10 7.25 -5.69
CA ASN A 282 -5.21 7.07 -4.76
C ASN A 282 -5.07 5.75 -3.98
N LYS A 283 -4.31 5.76 -2.89
CA LYS A 283 -4.12 4.59 -2.02
C LYS A 283 -5.43 4.03 -1.48
N GLU A 284 -6.41 4.88 -1.20
CA GLU A 284 -7.70 4.47 -0.64
C GLU A 284 -8.43 3.46 -1.52
N ALA A 285 -8.28 3.53 -2.85
CA ALA A 285 -8.88 2.55 -3.75
C ALA A 285 -8.32 1.14 -3.50
N LEU A 286 -7.00 1.01 -3.36
CA LEU A 286 -6.36 -0.28 -3.12
C LEU A 286 -6.54 -0.74 -1.66
N VAL A 287 -6.60 0.19 -0.70
CA VAL A 287 -6.90 -0.15 0.70
C VAL A 287 -8.32 -0.72 0.82
N ALA A 288 -9.32 -0.03 0.29
CA ALA A 288 -10.72 -0.43 0.47
C ALA A 288 -11.09 -1.66 -0.35
N ALA A 289 -10.58 -1.76 -1.59
CA ALA A 289 -10.97 -2.82 -2.52
C ALA A 289 -9.82 -3.78 -2.86
N GLY A 290 -8.79 -3.88 -2.02
CA GLY A 290 -7.59 -4.70 -2.25
C GLY A 290 -7.85 -6.12 -2.75
N PRO A 291 -8.74 -6.91 -2.10
CA PRO A 291 -9.11 -8.23 -2.58
C PRO A 291 -9.69 -8.23 -4.01
N VAL A 292 -10.52 -7.24 -4.34
CA VAL A 292 -11.14 -7.08 -5.67
C VAL A 292 -10.09 -6.77 -6.74
N PHE A 293 -9.17 -5.83 -6.45
CA PHE A 293 -8.04 -5.52 -7.33
C PHE A 293 -7.18 -6.76 -7.60
N ARG A 294 -6.90 -7.55 -6.57
CA ARG A 294 -6.07 -8.75 -6.71
C ARG A 294 -6.77 -9.89 -7.43
N CYS A 295 -8.07 -10.06 -7.23
CA CYS A 295 -8.88 -10.98 -8.01
C CYS A 295 -8.83 -10.62 -9.52
N LEU A 296 -9.00 -9.34 -9.85
CA LEU A 296 -8.93 -8.85 -11.23
C LEU A 296 -7.57 -9.12 -11.88
N LEU A 297 -6.49 -8.81 -11.15
CA LEU A 297 -5.12 -8.90 -11.66
C LEU A 297 -4.60 -10.36 -11.71
N SER A 298 -5.01 -11.23 -10.78
CA SER A 298 -4.64 -12.68 -10.73
C SER A 298 -5.25 -13.45 -11.88
N THR A 299 -6.53 -13.21 -12.17
CA THR A 299 -7.28 -13.90 -13.24
C THR A 299 -6.61 -13.70 -14.62
N ARG A 300 -5.69 -12.74 -14.74
CA ARG A 300 -5.00 -12.38 -15.99
C ARG A 300 -3.47 -12.54 -15.93
N GLY A 301 -2.92 -13.18 -14.90
CA GLY A 301 -1.51 -13.55 -14.80
C GLY A 301 -0.53 -12.37 -14.68
N LEU A 302 -1.02 -11.22 -14.18
CA LEU A 302 -0.23 -10.01 -13.99
C LEU A 302 0.50 -9.97 -12.65
N LEU A 303 0.24 -10.96 -11.79
CA LEU A 303 0.81 -11.04 -10.46
C LEU A 303 2.03 -11.95 -10.41
N TYR A 304 3.00 -11.61 -9.57
CA TYR A 304 4.10 -12.52 -9.26
C TYR A 304 3.59 -13.74 -8.49
N GLY A 305 4.01 -14.96 -8.91
CA GLY A 305 3.64 -16.23 -8.27
C GLY A 305 2.46 -17.00 -8.89
N ASP A 306 1.70 -16.40 -9.83
CA ASP A 306 0.58 -17.08 -10.50
C ASP A 306 1.02 -18.31 -11.33
N GLN A 307 2.28 -18.34 -11.79
CA GLN A 307 2.85 -19.46 -12.53
C GLN A 307 2.91 -20.75 -11.72
N GLU A 308 3.23 -20.70 -10.42
CA GLU A 308 3.26 -21.93 -9.61
C GLU A 308 1.86 -22.50 -9.36
N ARG A 309 0.80 -21.69 -9.46
CA ARG A 309 -0.60 -22.17 -9.36
C ARG A 309 -1.07 -22.73 -10.68
N GLN A 310 -0.79 -22.07 -11.81
CA GLN A 310 -1.08 -22.60 -13.14
C GLN A 310 -0.32 -23.90 -13.41
N ASP A 311 0.98 -23.97 -13.11
CA ASP A 311 1.78 -25.19 -13.27
C ASP A 311 1.31 -26.32 -12.34
N ARG A 312 0.83 -26.01 -11.12
CA ARG A 312 0.24 -27.02 -10.22
C ARG A 312 -1.11 -27.53 -10.73
N HIS A 313 -1.97 -26.65 -11.25
CA HIS A 313 -3.26 -27.03 -11.84
C HIS A 313 -3.11 -27.82 -13.15
N GLU A 314 -2.14 -27.46 -13.98
CA GLU A 314 -1.83 -28.19 -15.21
C GLU A 314 -1.17 -29.54 -14.91
N ARG A 315 -0.34 -29.62 -13.86
CA ARG A 315 0.22 -30.91 -13.39
C ARG A 315 -0.86 -31.78 -12.76
N SER A 316 -1.77 -31.23 -11.96
CA SER A 316 -2.89 -32.00 -11.37
C SER A 316 -3.91 -32.44 -12.42
N HIS A 317 -4.08 -31.70 -13.51
CA HIS A 317 -4.88 -32.16 -14.66
C HIS A 317 -4.16 -33.19 -15.53
N ARG A 318 -2.83 -33.28 -15.48
CA ARG A 318 -2.05 -34.32 -16.19
C ARG A 318 -1.86 -35.60 -15.38
N SER A 319 -1.86 -35.53 -14.04
CA SER A 319 -1.91 -36.68 -13.15
C SER A 319 -3.37 -36.97 -12.78
N GLY A 320 -4.03 -37.80 -13.58
CA GLY A 320 -5.45 -38.09 -13.43
C GLY A 320 -5.80 -38.90 -12.18
N ASP A 321 -5.90 -38.22 -11.04
CA ASP A 321 -6.53 -38.76 -9.84
C ASP A 321 -7.91 -38.10 -9.66
N GLN A 322 -8.95 -38.85 -10.05
CA GLN A 322 -10.34 -38.57 -9.74
C GLN A 322 -10.71 -39.29 -8.44
N GLU A 323 -10.76 -38.57 -7.33
CA GLU A 323 -11.52 -38.87 -6.11
C GLU A 323 -11.74 -37.50 -5.44
N GLY A 324 -12.92 -36.98 -5.14
CA GLY A 324 -14.24 -37.56 -5.04
C GLY A 324 -14.87 -37.02 -3.77
N ASP A 325 -15.34 -35.77 -3.76
CA ASP A 325 -16.22 -35.25 -2.70
C ASP A 325 -17.21 -34.24 -3.30
N ARG A 326 -18.49 -34.63 -3.33
CA ARG A 326 -19.62 -33.75 -3.63
C ARG A 326 -20.09 -33.15 -2.32
N GLU A 327 -19.61 -31.97 -1.98
CA GLU A 327 -20.33 -31.07 -1.08
C GLU A 327 -21.41 -30.34 -1.89
N GLU A 328 -22.67 -30.50 -1.47
CA GLU A 328 -23.80 -29.74 -1.98
C GLU A 328 -23.62 -28.26 -1.59
N ASP A 329 -23.20 -27.44 -2.54
CA ASP A 329 -22.96 -26.02 -2.34
C ASP A 329 -24.07 -25.20 -3.00
N THR A 330 -24.94 -24.62 -2.18
CA THR A 330 -25.96 -23.65 -2.57
C THR A 330 -25.30 -22.29 -2.86
N ASP A 331 -24.59 -22.17 -3.99
CA ASP A 331 -24.04 -20.88 -4.44
C ASP A 331 -23.85 -20.82 -5.97
N GLY A 332 -24.90 -21.20 -6.70
CA GLY A 332 -24.89 -21.28 -8.16
C GLY A 332 -24.65 -19.95 -8.88
N ASP A 333 -25.07 -18.83 -8.30
CA ASP A 333 -24.96 -17.50 -8.92
C ASP A 333 -23.54 -16.92 -8.82
N ARG A 334 -22.84 -17.13 -7.68
CA ARG A 334 -21.47 -16.62 -7.48
C ARG A 334 -20.43 -17.35 -8.29
N ARG A 335 -20.60 -18.67 -8.46
CA ARG A 335 -19.73 -19.48 -9.35
C ARG A 335 -19.90 -19.08 -10.80
N GLU A 336 -21.14 -18.80 -11.24
CA GLU A 336 -21.41 -18.35 -12.62
C GLU A 336 -20.76 -17.00 -12.94
N GLU A 337 -20.71 -16.06 -11.99
CA GLU A 337 -20.02 -14.78 -12.18
C GLU A 337 -18.50 -14.94 -12.21
N CYS A 338 -17.93 -15.78 -11.35
CA CYS A 338 -16.50 -16.09 -11.33
C CYS A 338 -16.07 -16.82 -12.63
N ASP A 339 -16.91 -17.71 -13.14
CA ASP A 339 -16.69 -18.42 -14.41
C ASP A 339 -16.89 -17.51 -15.64
N LYS A 340 -17.84 -16.56 -15.62
CA LYS A 340 -17.95 -15.50 -16.65
C LYS A 340 -16.73 -14.58 -16.65
N ARG A 341 -16.10 -14.32 -15.49
CA ARG A 341 -14.85 -13.56 -15.38
C ARG A 341 -13.65 -14.35 -15.93
N ARG A 342 -13.61 -15.67 -15.70
CA ARG A 342 -12.62 -16.60 -16.29
C ARG A 342 -12.80 -16.75 -17.81
N ALA A 343 -14.03 -16.74 -18.32
CA ALA A 343 -14.30 -16.81 -19.77
C ALA A 343 -13.80 -15.57 -20.57
N LYS A 344 -13.49 -14.45 -19.89
CA LYS A 344 -12.81 -13.26 -20.46
C LYS A 344 -11.28 -13.32 -20.43
N ALA A 345 -10.67 -14.46 -20.10
CA ALA A 345 -9.22 -14.65 -19.95
C ALA A 345 -8.35 -14.36 -21.20
N GLY A 346 -8.94 -13.95 -22.33
CA GLY A 346 -8.20 -13.47 -23.52
C GLY A 346 -8.03 -11.94 -23.61
N GLN A 347 -8.62 -11.14 -22.71
CA GLN A 347 -8.59 -9.68 -22.79
C GLN A 347 -7.43 -9.08 -21.98
N LYS A 348 -6.56 -8.29 -22.63
CA LYS A 348 -5.42 -7.62 -21.98
C LYS A 348 -5.92 -6.72 -20.84
N CYS A 349 -5.40 -6.90 -19.62
CA CYS A 349 -5.61 -5.97 -18.50
C CYS A 349 -4.41 -5.02 -18.41
N GLY A 350 -4.68 -3.80 -17.96
CA GLY A 350 -3.64 -2.81 -17.74
C GLY A 350 -2.77 -3.13 -16.54
N LEU A 351 -1.60 -2.50 -16.49
CA LEU A 351 -0.70 -2.57 -15.35
C LEU A 351 -1.13 -1.59 -14.27
N LEU A 352 -0.99 -1.97 -13.00
CA LEU A 352 -1.10 -1.05 -11.87
C LEU A 352 0.29 -0.56 -11.46
N LEU A 353 0.54 0.74 -11.60
CA LEU A 353 1.84 1.37 -11.38
C LEU A 353 1.74 2.33 -10.18
N PRO A 354 2.54 2.12 -9.11
CA PRO A 354 2.44 2.93 -7.90
C PRO A 354 3.03 4.33 -8.12
N VAL A 355 2.26 5.35 -7.74
CA VAL A 355 2.67 6.77 -7.73
C VAL A 355 2.95 7.26 -6.32
N ASP A 356 2.35 6.63 -5.30
CA ASP A 356 2.71 6.90 -3.90
C ASP A 356 4.24 6.74 -3.70
N SER A 357 4.87 7.68 -3.01
CA SER A 357 6.34 7.80 -2.99
C SER A 357 7.03 6.55 -2.47
N GLU A 358 6.51 5.97 -1.39
CA GLU A 358 7.06 4.80 -0.72
C GLU A 358 6.86 3.54 -1.55
N HIS A 359 5.68 3.39 -2.16
CA HIS A 359 5.39 2.26 -3.05
C HIS A 359 6.17 2.35 -4.36
N SER A 360 6.32 3.55 -4.92
CA SER A 360 7.18 3.81 -6.07
C SER A 360 8.64 3.52 -5.75
N ALA A 361 9.09 3.84 -4.54
CA ALA A 361 10.43 3.53 -4.05
C ALA A 361 10.66 2.01 -3.92
N ILE A 362 9.71 1.27 -3.33
CA ILE A 362 9.74 -0.20 -3.30
C ILE A 362 9.78 -0.76 -4.71
N PHE A 363 8.88 -0.29 -5.58
CA PHE A 363 8.81 -0.72 -6.96
C PHE A 363 10.13 -0.50 -7.69
N GLN A 364 10.75 0.67 -7.53
CA GLN A 364 12.07 0.99 -8.09
C GLN A 364 13.18 0.10 -7.53
N ALA A 365 13.21 -0.13 -6.22
CA ALA A 365 14.23 -0.96 -5.57
C ALA A 365 14.14 -2.44 -6.00
N LEU A 366 12.94 -2.90 -6.38
CA LEU A 366 12.72 -4.25 -6.89
C LEU A 366 13.08 -4.40 -8.38
N GLN A 367 13.33 -3.30 -9.11
CA GLN A 367 13.76 -3.41 -10.51
C GLN A 367 15.18 -3.97 -10.59
N GLY A 368 15.35 -5.06 -11.34
CA GLY A 368 16.62 -5.76 -11.46
C GLY A 368 16.88 -6.81 -10.37
N VAL A 369 16.00 -6.93 -9.37
CA VAL A 369 16.03 -8.05 -8.43
C VAL A 369 15.60 -9.33 -9.17
N PRO A 370 16.40 -10.42 -9.12
CA PRO A 370 16.01 -11.68 -9.73
C PRO A 370 14.68 -12.19 -9.18
N ALA A 371 13.85 -12.77 -10.04
CA ALA A 371 12.57 -13.36 -9.65
C ALA A 371 12.71 -14.27 -8.43
N SER A 372 13.71 -15.15 -8.41
CA SER A 372 13.99 -16.09 -7.31
C SER A 372 14.18 -15.46 -5.93
N CYS A 373 14.48 -14.16 -5.86
CA CYS A 373 14.65 -13.41 -4.61
C CYS A 373 13.33 -12.82 -4.07
N TYR A 374 12.23 -12.98 -4.81
CA TYR A 374 10.91 -12.53 -4.44
C TYR A 374 10.09 -13.67 -3.79
N PRO A 375 9.28 -13.39 -2.75
CA PRO A 375 9.09 -12.09 -2.11
C PRO A 375 10.31 -11.64 -1.30
N PRO A 376 10.51 -10.33 -1.17
CA PRO A 376 11.52 -9.80 -0.26
C PRO A 376 11.24 -10.30 1.17
N ARG A 377 12.28 -10.34 1.99
CA ARG A 377 12.18 -10.71 3.40
C ARG A 377 11.39 -9.67 4.18
N LYS A 378 11.61 -8.38 3.90
CA LYS A 378 10.85 -7.28 4.48
C LYS A 378 10.68 -6.11 3.51
N LEU A 379 9.59 -5.37 3.70
CA LEU A 379 9.40 -4.03 3.16
C LEU A 379 9.61 -3.02 4.29
N LEU A 380 10.45 -2.01 4.06
CA LEU A 380 10.74 -0.93 5.02
C LEU A 380 10.04 0.35 4.55
N LEU A 381 8.85 0.62 5.08
CA LEU A 381 8.05 1.80 4.75
C LEU A 381 8.46 2.99 5.61
N THR A 382 9.08 4.01 5.01
CA THR A 382 9.52 5.18 5.78
C THR A 382 8.40 6.20 5.96
N ALA A 383 8.27 6.81 7.13
CA ALA A 383 7.31 7.89 7.42
C ALA A 383 8.05 9.17 7.83
N SER A 384 7.52 10.35 7.50
CA SER A 384 8.06 11.62 8.03
C SER A 384 7.90 11.74 9.56
N GLY A 385 6.88 11.08 10.11
CA GLY A 385 6.43 11.21 11.50
C GLY A 385 5.36 12.27 11.71
N GLY A 386 5.02 13.05 10.68
CA GLY A 386 4.03 14.12 10.74
C GLY A 386 4.46 15.32 11.61
N PRO A 387 3.62 16.37 11.69
CA PRO A 387 3.91 17.59 12.45
C PRO A 387 3.96 17.41 13.98
N PHE A 388 3.48 16.28 14.50
CA PHE A 388 3.34 16.05 15.94
C PHE A 388 4.28 14.98 16.49
N ARG A 389 5.25 14.53 15.70
CA ARG A 389 6.32 13.64 16.17
C ARG A 389 6.92 14.17 17.48
N GLY A 390 6.97 13.31 18.50
CA GLY A 390 7.52 13.61 19.82
C GLY A 390 6.55 14.27 20.80
N ARG A 391 5.31 14.57 20.40
CA ARG A 391 4.26 15.03 21.32
C ARG A 391 3.70 13.88 22.15
N THR A 392 3.10 14.21 23.29
CA THR A 392 2.34 13.27 24.12
C THR A 392 0.86 13.24 23.74
N ARG A 393 0.12 12.23 24.23
CA ARG A 393 -1.33 12.12 24.00
C ARG A 393 -2.10 13.33 24.54
N ASP A 394 -1.75 13.82 25.73
CA ASP A 394 -2.37 15.02 26.33
C ASP A 394 -2.15 16.27 25.47
N GLU A 395 -0.97 16.41 24.85
CA GLU A 395 -0.68 17.52 23.94
C GLU A 395 -1.48 17.42 22.62
N LEU A 396 -1.87 16.22 22.21
CA LEU A 396 -2.71 16.00 21.02
C LEU A 396 -4.17 16.42 21.24
N GLU A 397 -4.67 16.41 22.48
CA GLU A 397 -6.03 16.90 22.78
C GLU A 397 -6.22 18.38 22.44
N GLN A 398 -5.13 19.16 22.49
CA GLN A 398 -5.13 20.60 22.22
C GLN A 398 -4.82 20.94 20.75
N VAL A 399 -4.69 19.95 19.87
CA VAL A 399 -4.38 20.16 18.46
C VAL A 399 -5.57 20.78 17.73
N THR A 400 -5.32 21.90 17.06
CA THR A 400 -6.30 22.54 16.17
C THR A 400 -6.13 22.10 14.72
N LEU A 401 -7.17 22.32 13.91
CA LEU A 401 -7.13 22.10 12.46
C LEU A 401 -5.97 22.88 11.80
N GLU A 402 -5.78 24.14 12.17
CA GLU A 402 -4.76 25.01 11.59
C GLU A 402 -3.34 24.51 11.92
N SER A 403 -3.15 23.87 13.08
CA SER A 403 -1.91 23.22 13.46
C SER A 403 -1.70 21.92 12.67
N ALA A 404 -2.75 21.10 12.53
CA ALA A 404 -2.67 19.82 11.81
C ALA A 404 -2.33 20.01 10.32
N LEU A 405 -2.78 21.11 9.71
CA LEU A 405 -2.53 21.40 8.29
C LEU A 405 -1.10 21.90 7.96
N LYS A 406 -0.23 22.09 8.96
CA LYS A 406 1.16 22.55 8.77
C LYS A 406 2.15 21.37 8.72
N HIS A 407 2.25 20.71 7.57
CA HIS A 407 3.19 19.59 7.41
C HIS A 407 4.66 20.09 7.27
N PRO A 408 5.65 19.46 7.93
CA PRO A 408 7.03 19.96 7.97
C PRO A 408 7.82 19.80 6.66
N LYS A 409 7.40 18.88 5.78
CA LYS A 409 8.19 18.49 4.58
C LYS A 409 7.46 18.58 3.25
N TRP A 410 6.14 18.58 3.26
CA TRP A 410 5.34 18.32 2.06
C TRP A 410 4.22 19.35 1.96
N SER A 411 3.92 19.79 0.74
CA SER A 411 2.71 20.57 0.44
C SER A 411 1.66 19.62 -0.14
N MET A 412 0.62 19.33 0.62
CA MET A 412 -0.36 18.29 0.28
C MET A 412 -1.80 18.73 0.56
N GLY A 413 -2.77 17.94 0.09
CA GLY A 413 -4.19 18.18 0.35
C GLY A 413 -4.54 18.01 1.84
N ALA A 414 -5.62 18.66 2.29
CA ALA A 414 -5.99 18.69 3.70
C ALA A 414 -6.17 17.29 4.33
N LYS A 415 -6.81 16.35 3.62
CA LYS A 415 -7.03 14.98 4.12
C LYS A 415 -5.71 14.27 4.44
N ILE A 416 -4.84 14.13 3.43
CA ILE A 416 -3.55 13.44 3.58
C ILE A 416 -2.65 14.12 4.61
N THR A 417 -2.72 15.45 4.73
CA THR A 417 -1.97 16.17 5.78
C THR A 417 -2.43 15.79 7.19
N ILE A 418 -3.75 15.66 7.41
CA ILE A 418 -4.31 15.21 8.69
C ILE A 418 -3.99 13.72 8.93
N ASP A 419 -4.12 12.88 7.90
CA ASP A 419 -3.76 11.46 7.98
C ASP A 419 -2.26 11.28 8.31
N SER A 420 -1.39 12.14 7.79
CA SER A 420 0.04 12.13 8.14
C SER A 420 0.25 12.56 9.58
N ALA A 421 -0.55 13.47 10.11
CA ALA A 421 -0.47 13.92 11.50
C ALA A 421 -0.93 12.84 12.49
N THR A 422 -1.87 11.99 12.12
CA THR A 422 -2.35 10.85 12.94
C THR A 422 -1.55 9.57 12.70
N LEU A 423 -0.59 9.57 11.76
CA LEU A 423 0.03 8.38 11.17
C LEU A 423 -0.94 7.41 10.46
N MET A 424 -2.22 7.77 10.30
CA MET A 424 -3.15 6.96 9.50
C MET A 424 -2.70 6.87 8.04
N ASN A 425 -2.05 7.90 7.48
CA ASN A 425 -1.53 7.85 6.11
C ASN A 425 -0.58 6.66 5.93
N LYS A 426 0.32 6.46 6.90
CA LYS A 426 1.25 5.34 6.89
C LYS A 426 0.55 4.01 7.17
N GLY A 427 -0.51 4.01 7.98
CA GLY A 427 -1.36 2.84 8.18
C GLY A 427 -2.05 2.38 6.89
N LEU A 428 -2.63 3.31 6.13
CA LEU A 428 -3.21 3.03 4.81
C LEU A 428 -2.15 2.48 3.84
N GLU A 429 -0.94 3.04 3.85
CA GLU A 429 0.18 2.57 3.03
C GLU A 429 0.69 1.17 3.41
N VAL A 430 0.57 0.75 4.68
CA VAL A 430 0.87 -0.63 5.08
C VAL A 430 -0.08 -1.61 4.38
N ILE A 431 -1.38 -1.29 4.36
CA ILE A 431 -2.40 -2.10 3.68
C ILE A 431 -2.20 -2.06 2.16
N GLU A 432 -1.92 -0.88 1.61
CA GLU A 432 -1.59 -0.72 0.19
C GLU A 432 -0.38 -1.58 -0.20
N ALA A 433 0.71 -1.56 0.55
CA ALA A 433 1.92 -2.34 0.28
C ALA A 433 1.65 -3.85 0.34
N HIS A 434 0.81 -4.30 1.29
CA HIS A 434 0.37 -5.69 1.34
C HIS A 434 -0.32 -6.11 0.05
N PHE A 435 -1.26 -5.31 -0.46
CA PHE A 435 -1.98 -5.66 -1.69
C PHE A 435 -1.14 -5.47 -2.96
N ALA A 436 -0.32 -4.41 -3.02
CA ALA A 436 0.55 -4.09 -4.14
C ALA A 436 1.67 -5.12 -4.34
N PHE A 437 2.28 -5.58 -3.24
CA PHE A 437 3.45 -6.46 -3.28
C PHE A 437 3.17 -7.87 -2.71
N GLY A 438 1.96 -8.17 -2.26
CA GLY A 438 1.64 -9.52 -1.76
C GLY A 438 2.47 -9.97 -0.56
N CYS A 439 3.07 -9.03 0.18
CA CYS A 439 3.90 -9.29 1.35
C CYS A 439 3.01 -9.37 2.59
N PRO A 440 3.18 -10.35 3.50
CA PRO A 440 2.39 -10.43 4.73
C PRO A 440 2.65 -9.22 5.62
N TYR A 441 1.64 -8.79 6.41
CA TYR A 441 1.76 -7.63 7.31
C TYR A 441 2.95 -7.73 8.27
N SER A 442 3.27 -8.92 8.76
CA SER A 442 4.43 -9.19 9.61
C SER A 442 5.80 -8.96 8.94
N SER A 443 5.83 -8.80 7.61
CA SER A 443 7.02 -8.46 6.83
C SER A 443 7.08 -7.00 6.41
N ILE A 444 6.08 -6.20 6.79
CA ILE A 444 6.04 -4.76 6.49
C ILE A 444 6.42 -4.03 7.78
N GLU A 445 7.53 -3.30 7.75
CA GLU A 445 8.05 -2.57 8.92
C GLU A 445 8.04 -1.07 8.63
N VAL A 446 7.40 -0.31 9.52
CA VAL A 446 7.35 1.15 9.43
C VAL A 446 8.50 1.77 10.20
N LEU A 447 9.23 2.68 9.56
CA LEU A 447 10.34 3.41 10.15
C LEU A 447 10.09 4.92 10.03
N VAL A 448 10.26 5.69 11.10
CA VAL A 448 10.17 7.14 11.01
C VAL A 448 11.51 7.71 10.55
N HIS A 449 11.53 8.29 9.35
CA HIS A 449 12.65 8.93 8.69
C HIS A 449 12.30 10.42 8.41
N PRO A 450 12.64 11.35 9.32
CA PRO A 450 12.17 12.73 9.25
C PRO A 450 12.75 13.53 8.10
N GLN A 451 13.90 13.11 7.54
CA GLN A 451 14.55 13.79 6.43
C GLN A 451 13.80 13.57 5.11
N ALA A 452 13.05 12.47 4.98
CA ALA A 452 12.30 12.09 3.77
C ALA A 452 13.17 12.02 2.50
N VAL A 453 14.42 11.55 2.65
CA VAL A 453 15.37 11.33 1.55
C VAL A 453 15.31 9.89 1.07
N ILE A 454 15.31 8.94 2.00
CA ILE A 454 15.03 7.53 1.70
C ILE A 454 13.51 7.38 1.75
N HIS A 455 12.89 7.10 0.60
CA HIS A 455 11.43 6.97 0.49
C HIS A 455 10.96 5.57 0.87
N SER A 456 11.72 4.52 0.58
CA SER A 456 11.48 3.17 1.11
C SER A 456 12.66 2.26 0.78
N ALA A 457 12.66 1.06 1.38
CA ALA A 457 13.63 0.03 1.09
C ALA A 457 13.02 -1.38 1.13
N VAL A 458 13.70 -2.32 0.49
CA VAL A 458 13.38 -3.75 0.52
C VAL A 458 14.56 -4.53 1.08
N GLU A 459 14.32 -5.37 2.09
CA GLU A 459 15.31 -6.31 2.61
C GLU A 459 15.13 -7.65 1.89
N LEU A 460 16.18 -8.15 1.25
CA LEU A 460 16.21 -9.44 0.57
C LEU A 460 16.57 -10.57 1.55
N ARG A 461 16.33 -11.82 1.13
CA ARG A 461 16.56 -13.00 1.99
C ARG A 461 18.04 -13.29 2.28
N ASP A 462 18.94 -12.75 1.46
CA ASP A 462 20.40 -12.80 1.66
C ASP A 462 20.91 -11.72 2.63
N GLY A 463 20.03 -10.84 3.12
CA GLY A 463 20.36 -9.75 4.05
C GLY A 463 20.73 -8.43 3.35
N ALA A 464 20.73 -8.37 2.02
CA ALA A 464 20.91 -7.11 1.30
C ALA A 464 19.68 -6.21 1.44
N THR A 465 19.90 -4.91 1.64
CA THR A 465 18.83 -3.90 1.66
C THR A 465 19.00 -2.95 0.49
N LEU A 466 17.98 -2.86 -0.35
CA LEU A 466 17.95 -1.94 -1.50
C LEU A 466 16.98 -0.81 -1.18
N ALA A 467 17.46 0.43 -1.25
CA ALA A 467 16.67 1.62 -0.94
C ALA A 467 16.63 2.57 -2.15
N GLN A 468 15.50 3.24 -2.35
CA GLN A 468 15.41 4.35 -3.30
C GLN A 468 15.51 5.67 -2.55
N LEU A 469 16.43 6.53 -3.02
CA LEU A 469 16.68 7.86 -2.49
C LEU A 469 16.23 8.92 -3.49
N GLY A 470 15.65 10.01 -3.00
CA GLY A 470 15.25 11.16 -3.79
C GLY A 470 14.89 12.33 -2.90
N LEU A 471 14.96 13.56 -3.42
CA LEU A 471 14.35 14.70 -2.75
C LEU A 471 12.83 14.51 -2.64
N PRO A 472 12.16 15.08 -1.62
CA PRO A 472 10.71 14.96 -1.45
C PRO A 472 9.94 15.74 -2.52
N ASP A 473 9.84 15.16 -3.72
CA ASP A 473 9.13 15.70 -4.88
C ASP A 473 8.35 14.60 -5.60
N MET A 474 7.02 14.74 -5.64
CA MET A 474 6.11 13.78 -6.27
C MET A 474 6.28 13.70 -7.80
N LYS A 475 6.96 14.66 -8.43
CA LYS A 475 7.25 14.55 -9.87
C LYS A 475 8.10 13.33 -10.19
N LEU A 476 8.99 12.90 -9.29
CA LEU A 476 9.81 11.70 -9.49
C LEU A 476 8.97 10.42 -9.63
N PRO A 477 8.14 10.03 -8.64
CA PRO A 477 7.34 8.82 -8.77
C PRO A 477 6.25 8.92 -9.86
N ILE A 478 5.67 10.11 -10.09
CA ILE A 478 4.72 10.33 -11.20
C ILE A 478 5.41 10.08 -12.54
N ALA A 479 6.54 10.76 -12.81
CA ALA A 479 7.28 10.60 -14.05
C ALA A 479 7.71 9.14 -14.26
N TYR A 480 8.13 8.46 -13.19
CA TYR A 480 8.50 7.06 -13.26
C TYR A 480 7.32 6.16 -13.65
N ALA A 481 6.15 6.29 -13.02
CA ALA A 481 4.96 5.53 -13.39
C ALA A 481 4.53 5.80 -14.85
N LEU A 482 4.61 7.05 -15.30
CA LEU A 482 4.23 7.42 -16.67
C LEU A 482 5.20 6.90 -17.74
N THR A 483 6.46 6.69 -17.40
CA THR A 483 7.51 6.32 -18.38
C THR A 483 8.09 4.93 -18.24
N TRP A 484 7.78 4.21 -17.15
CA TRP A 484 8.23 2.85 -16.92
C TRP A 484 8.03 1.95 -18.16
N PRO A 485 9.04 1.15 -18.55
CA PRO A 485 10.30 0.85 -17.84
C PRO A 485 11.43 1.89 -18.02
N HIS A 486 11.17 2.99 -18.73
CA HIS A 486 12.15 4.04 -18.96
C HIS A 486 12.09 5.14 -17.90
N ARG A 487 13.06 6.06 -17.96
CA ARG A 487 13.14 7.24 -17.11
C ARG A 487 13.24 8.51 -17.96
N LEU A 488 12.64 9.59 -17.47
CA LEU A 488 12.81 10.93 -18.04
C LEU A 488 14.03 11.61 -17.45
N ALA A 489 14.65 12.49 -18.22
CA ALA A 489 15.50 13.53 -17.66
C ALA A 489 14.62 14.40 -16.74
N ALA A 490 15.10 14.73 -15.54
CA ALA A 490 14.32 15.46 -14.54
C ALA A 490 14.85 16.89 -14.36
N PRO A 491 14.56 17.85 -15.27
CA PRO A 491 15.04 19.22 -15.16
C PRO A 491 14.55 19.94 -13.90
N TRP A 492 13.50 19.44 -13.26
CA TRP A 492 12.98 19.97 -11.98
C TRP A 492 13.78 19.52 -10.75
N SER A 493 14.72 18.58 -10.87
CA SER A 493 15.44 18.02 -9.73
C SER A 493 16.93 18.31 -9.79
N ALA A 494 17.49 18.77 -8.66
CA ALA A 494 18.94 18.90 -8.47
C ALA A 494 19.64 17.58 -8.12
N GLY A 495 18.87 16.50 -7.92
CA GLY A 495 19.38 15.25 -7.35
C GLY A 495 19.67 15.36 -5.84
N VAL A 496 19.96 14.21 -5.21
CA VAL A 496 20.34 14.15 -3.79
C VAL A 496 21.85 14.38 -3.66
N ASP A 497 22.23 15.38 -2.88
CA ASP A 497 23.63 15.60 -2.48
C ASP A 497 23.83 15.08 -1.05
N LEU A 498 24.31 13.83 -0.93
CA LEU A 498 24.53 13.17 0.36
C LEU A 498 25.50 13.93 1.28
N THR A 499 26.35 14.80 0.73
CA THR A 499 27.26 15.62 1.55
C THR A 499 26.54 16.80 2.22
N ARG A 500 25.34 17.17 1.72
CA ARG A 500 24.53 18.30 2.20
C ARG A 500 23.31 17.88 3.03
N GLU A 501 22.80 16.66 2.85
CA GLU A 501 21.61 16.17 3.59
C GLU A 501 21.85 16.04 5.11
N GLY A 502 23.12 15.96 5.54
CA GLY A 502 23.47 15.77 6.95
C GLY A 502 23.14 14.36 7.44
N ASN A 503 22.65 14.24 8.68
CA ASN A 503 22.35 12.94 9.28
C ASN A 503 21.01 12.39 8.77
N LEU A 504 21.03 11.19 8.19
CA LEU A 504 19.83 10.40 7.91
C LEU A 504 19.53 9.53 9.15
N THR A 505 18.37 9.75 9.79
CA THR A 505 18.00 9.06 11.02
C THR A 505 16.77 8.19 10.84
N PHE A 506 16.68 7.14 11.66
CA PHE A 506 15.57 6.18 11.67
C PHE A 506 15.18 5.86 13.11
N GLU A 507 13.88 5.81 13.38
CA GLU A 507 13.34 5.35 14.66
C GLU A 507 12.05 4.56 14.46
N LYS A 508 11.62 3.82 15.49
CA LYS A 508 10.32 3.16 15.47
C LYS A 508 9.19 4.18 15.68
N PRO A 509 8.03 4.01 15.05
CA PRO A 509 6.87 4.86 15.30
C PRO A 509 6.36 4.70 16.74
N ASP A 510 5.87 5.78 17.33
CA ASP A 510 5.21 5.76 18.64
C ASP A 510 3.74 5.36 18.50
N LEU A 511 3.47 4.07 18.67
CA LEU A 511 2.15 3.48 18.56
C LEU A 511 1.24 3.76 19.76
N ASN A 512 1.79 4.24 20.88
CA ASN A 512 0.99 4.57 22.07
C ASN A 512 0.31 5.93 21.91
N THR A 513 1.04 6.89 21.33
CA THR A 513 0.54 8.23 21.05
C THR A 513 -0.26 8.28 19.75
N PHE A 514 0.17 7.55 18.71
CA PHE A 514 -0.46 7.55 17.38
C PHE A 514 -1.05 6.16 17.06
N GLY A 515 -2.23 5.86 17.63
CA GLY A 515 -2.85 4.54 17.55
C GLY A 515 -3.46 4.19 16.19
N CYS A 516 -3.66 5.15 15.29
CA CYS A 516 -4.19 4.91 13.94
C CYS A 516 -3.34 3.93 13.13
N LEU A 517 -2.01 3.96 13.30
CA LEU A 517 -1.13 3.01 12.62
C LEU A 517 -1.41 1.56 13.07
N SER A 518 -1.57 1.34 14.38
CA SER A 518 -1.92 0.03 14.93
C SER A 518 -3.28 -0.46 14.42
N LEU A 519 -4.28 0.42 14.38
CA LEU A 519 -5.62 0.10 13.84
C LEU A 519 -5.56 -0.36 12.38
N ALA A 520 -4.66 0.20 11.58
CA ALA A 520 -4.50 -0.22 10.19
C ALA A 520 -3.85 -1.61 10.06
N TYR A 521 -2.85 -1.95 10.89
CA TYR A 521 -2.32 -3.33 10.97
C TYR A 521 -3.43 -4.29 11.38
N GLU A 522 -4.20 -3.96 12.43
CA GLU A 522 -5.32 -4.79 12.89
C GLU A 522 -6.37 -5.01 11.79
N ALA A 523 -6.77 -3.94 11.08
CA ALA A 523 -7.72 -4.04 9.97
C ALA A 523 -7.18 -4.88 8.81
N GLY A 524 -5.90 -4.70 8.48
CA GLY A 524 -5.23 -5.47 7.46
C GLY A 524 -5.18 -6.96 7.78
N GLU A 525 -4.74 -7.31 8.99
CA GLU A 525 -4.65 -8.70 9.47
C GLU A 525 -6.01 -9.38 9.59
N ARG A 526 -7.06 -8.62 9.95
CA ARG A 526 -8.45 -9.11 9.93
C ARG A 526 -8.90 -9.51 8.54
N GLY A 527 -8.44 -8.81 7.49
CA GLY A 527 -8.80 -9.08 6.10
C GLY A 527 -10.27 -8.80 5.78
N GLY A 528 -10.80 -9.41 4.71
CA GLY A 528 -12.18 -9.21 4.27
C GLY A 528 -12.47 -7.74 3.92
N VAL A 529 -13.59 -7.22 4.43
CA VAL A 529 -14.01 -5.82 4.25
C VAL A 529 -13.49 -4.87 5.33
N ALA A 530 -12.73 -5.37 6.33
CA ALA A 530 -12.26 -4.55 7.44
C ALA A 530 -11.39 -3.34 7.00
N PRO A 531 -10.48 -3.45 6.01
CA PRO A 531 -9.80 -2.29 5.44
C PRO A 531 -10.73 -1.23 4.81
N ALA A 532 -11.83 -1.65 4.19
CA ALA A 532 -12.84 -0.74 3.64
C ALA A 532 -13.53 0.04 4.76
N CYS A 533 -13.93 -0.65 5.84
CA CYS A 533 -14.52 -0.01 7.01
C CYS A 533 -13.57 0.98 7.69
N LEU A 534 -12.29 0.60 7.87
CA LEU A 534 -11.25 1.49 8.41
C LEU A 534 -11.11 2.75 7.56
N ASN A 535 -10.99 2.59 6.24
CA ASN A 535 -10.85 3.70 5.30
C ASN A 535 -12.04 4.66 5.36
N ALA A 536 -13.26 4.12 5.29
CA ALA A 536 -14.51 4.85 5.36
C ALA A 536 -14.67 5.63 6.69
N ALA A 537 -14.37 4.97 7.81
CA ALA A 537 -14.42 5.60 9.13
C ALA A 537 -13.40 6.74 9.25
N ASN A 538 -12.18 6.54 8.74
CA ASN A 538 -11.15 7.57 8.74
C ASN A 538 -11.56 8.78 7.88
N GLU A 539 -12.09 8.56 6.66
CA GLU A 539 -12.55 9.67 5.81
C GLU A 539 -13.60 10.53 6.52
N VAL A 540 -14.60 9.90 7.14
CA VAL A 540 -15.63 10.62 7.91
C VAL A 540 -15.04 11.32 9.11
N ALA A 541 -14.16 10.68 9.86
CA ALA A 541 -13.55 11.28 11.05
C ALA A 541 -12.70 12.52 10.69
N VAL A 542 -11.90 12.43 9.62
CA VAL A 542 -11.11 13.56 9.12
C VAL A 542 -12.01 14.69 8.61
N GLU A 543 -13.11 14.36 7.91
CA GLU A 543 -14.11 15.35 7.50
C GLU A 543 -14.72 16.08 8.70
N ARG A 544 -15.16 15.34 9.72
CA ARG A 544 -15.73 15.91 10.95
C ARG A 544 -14.73 16.79 11.70
N PHE A 545 -13.45 16.38 11.78
CA PHE A 545 -12.38 17.20 12.36
C PHE A 545 -12.16 18.49 11.56
N ARG A 546 -12.18 18.41 10.22
CA ARG A 546 -12.08 19.60 9.34
C ARG A 546 -13.27 20.55 9.50
N ASN A 547 -14.45 20.02 9.77
CA ASN A 547 -15.64 20.79 10.07
C ASN A 547 -15.70 21.29 11.53
N LYS A 548 -14.67 21.00 12.34
CA LYS A 548 -14.57 21.36 13.76
C LYS A 548 -15.69 20.72 14.62
N GLU A 549 -16.19 19.56 14.20
CA GLU A 549 -17.25 18.81 14.90
C GLU A 549 -16.68 17.87 15.98
N ILE A 550 -15.42 17.45 15.83
CA ILE A 550 -14.69 16.58 16.76
C ILE A 550 -13.26 17.12 16.96
N GLY A 551 -12.60 16.70 18.03
CA GLY A 551 -11.18 16.97 18.31
C GLY A 551 -10.23 16.09 17.51
N PHE A 552 -8.92 16.34 17.63
CA PHE A 552 -7.91 15.59 16.87
C PHE A 552 -7.80 14.14 17.32
N VAL A 553 -7.81 13.88 18.64
CA VAL A 553 -7.76 12.53 19.22
C VAL A 553 -9.00 11.71 18.89
N ASP A 554 -10.14 12.37 18.69
CA ASP A 554 -11.41 11.73 18.35
C ASP A 554 -11.38 11.05 16.97
N ILE A 555 -10.40 11.37 16.12
CA ILE A 555 -10.19 10.69 14.84
C ILE A 555 -9.87 9.22 15.10
N GLU A 556 -8.89 8.94 15.96
CA GLU A 556 -8.51 7.58 16.35
C GLU A 556 -9.69 6.88 17.03
N ASP A 557 -10.38 7.56 17.95
CA ASP A 557 -11.51 6.99 18.69
C ASP A 557 -12.67 6.61 17.78
N THR A 558 -12.97 7.43 16.76
CA THR A 558 -14.00 7.15 15.77
C THR A 558 -13.65 5.90 14.96
N VAL A 559 -12.41 5.80 14.46
CA VAL A 559 -11.97 4.63 13.68
C VAL A 559 -11.98 3.38 14.56
N ARG A 560 -11.44 3.46 15.79
CA ARG A 560 -11.42 2.37 16.76
C ARG A 560 -12.83 1.87 17.08
N HIS A 561 -13.79 2.79 17.23
CA HIS A 561 -15.18 2.44 17.48
C HIS A 561 -15.79 1.65 16.33
N VAL A 562 -15.64 2.12 15.08
CA VAL A 562 -16.16 1.41 13.90
C VAL A 562 -15.52 0.04 13.74
N MET A 563 -14.21 -0.06 13.93
CA MET A 563 -13.49 -1.34 13.88
C MET A 563 -13.97 -2.34 14.96
N ALA A 564 -14.34 -1.85 16.15
CA ALA A 564 -14.90 -2.69 17.21
C ALA A 564 -16.34 -3.14 16.93
N LEU A 565 -17.13 -2.34 16.21
CA LEU A 565 -18.47 -2.73 15.75
C LEU A 565 -18.39 -3.79 14.65
N GLN A 566 -17.51 -3.57 13.65
CA GLN A 566 -17.31 -4.48 12.52
C GLN A 566 -16.91 -5.88 13.00
N GLU A 567 -16.08 -5.98 14.03
CA GLU A 567 -15.66 -7.26 14.62
C GLU A 567 -16.84 -8.11 15.13
N ARG A 568 -17.91 -7.46 15.57
CA ARG A 568 -19.10 -8.13 16.11
C ARG A 568 -20.03 -8.64 15.02
N GLU A 569 -19.98 -8.07 13.83
CA GLU A 569 -20.88 -8.38 12.72
C GLU A 569 -20.36 -9.50 11.80
N ARG A 570 -19.09 -9.93 11.94
CA ARG A 570 -18.45 -11.11 11.29
C ARG A 570 -19.00 -11.52 9.91
N ASP A 571 -18.63 -10.76 8.88
CA ASP A 571 -18.66 -11.21 7.48
C ASP A 571 -17.23 -11.38 6.96
N ASN A 572 -16.53 -12.42 7.46
CA ASN A 572 -15.22 -12.82 6.93
C ASN A 572 -15.41 -13.85 5.82
N PHE A 573 -15.83 -13.39 4.64
CA PHE A 573 -15.83 -14.21 3.43
C PHE A 573 -14.49 -14.11 2.71
N SER A 574 -14.00 -15.23 2.15
CA SER A 574 -12.76 -15.25 1.36
C SER A 574 -12.88 -14.55 0.01
N ASP A 575 -14.09 -14.49 -0.54
CA ASP A 575 -14.40 -13.85 -1.82
C ASP A 575 -15.18 -12.55 -1.59
N VAL A 576 -14.43 -11.46 -1.41
CA VAL A 576 -14.99 -10.10 -1.30
C VAL A 576 -15.36 -9.60 -2.70
N SER A 577 -16.65 -9.34 -2.93
CA SER A 577 -17.13 -8.73 -4.16
C SER A 577 -16.98 -7.20 -4.12
N LEU A 578 -17.14 -6.56 -5.28
CA LEU A 578 -17.17 -5.10 -5.33
C LEU A 578 -18.37 -4.55 -4.55
N GLN A 579 -19.53 -5.23 -4.58
CA GLN A 579 -20.71 -4.78 -3.85
C GLN A 579 -20.47 -4.81 -2.34
N ASP A 580 -19.84 -5.87 -1.82
CA ASP A 580 -19.51 -5.98 -0.39
C ASP A 580 -18.63 -4.82 0.08
N VAL A 581 -17.67 -4.38 -0.75
CA VAL A 581 -16.81 -3.22 -0.45
C VAL A 581 -17.61 -1.92 -0.37
N PHE A 582 -18.59 -1.73 -1.27
CA PHE A 582 -19.45 -0.55 -1.26
C PHE A 582 -20.43 -0.55 -0.09
N ASP A 583 -21.00 -1.71 0.24
CA ASP A 583 -21.90 -1.87 1.39
C ASP A 583 -21.16 -1.63 2.71
N ALA A 584 -19.94 -2.17 2.82
CA ALA A 584 -19.06 -1.95 3.97
C ALA A 584 -18.64 -0.47 4.12
N ASP A 585 -18.27 0.20 3.04
CA ASP A 585 -17.98 1.64 3.05
C ASP A 585 -19.21 2.43 3.52
N HIS A 586 -20.39 2.15 2.96
CA HIS A 586 -21.63 2.85 3.31
C HIS A 586 -22.00 2.67 4.79
N TRP A 587 -21.96 1.42 5.28
CA TRP A 587 -22.21 1.09 6.68
C TRP A 587 -21.22 1.79 7.61
N ALA A 588 -19.92 1.71 7.31
CA ALA A 588 -18.87 2.27 8.15
C ALA A 588 -18.95 3.80 8.22
N ARG A 589 -19.28 4.47 7.11
CA ARG A 589 -19.56 5.92 7.12
C ARG A 589 -20.74 6.27 8.01
N THR A 590 -21.80 5.47 7.98
CA THR A 590 -22.99 5.68 8.81
C THR A 590 -22.65 5.51 10.29
N ALA A 591 -21.93 4.44 10.66
CA ALA A 591 -21.46 4.20 12.02
C ALA A 591 -20.52 5.30 12.52
N ALA A 592 -19.57 5.74 11.69
CA ALA A 592 -18.64 6.81 12.02
C ALA A 592 -19.33 8.16 12.26
N ARG A 593 -20.39 8.49 11.50
CA ARG A 593 -21.20 9.71 11.70
C ARG A 593 -22.03 9.64 12.98
N ALA A 594 -22.52 8.45 13.33
CA ALA A 594 -23.31 8.24 14.54
C ALA A 594 -22.46 8.32 15.82
N PHE A 595 -21.16 8.01 15.74
CA PHE A 595 -20.27 8.04 16.89
C PHE A 595 -20.12 9.46 17.47
N LYS A 596 -20.36 9.57 18.78
CA LYS A 596 -20.16 10.79 19.55
C LYS A 596 -19.01 10.53 20.54
N PRO A 597 -17.83 11.16 20.33
CA PRO A 597 -16.72 11.03 21.27
C PRO A 597 -17.15 11.49 22.67
N ARG A 598 -16.54 10.90 23.71
CA ARG A 598 -16.80 11.33 25.09
C ARG A 598 -16.20 12.72 25.28
N LYS A 599 -17.05 13.67 25.67
CA LYS A 599 -16.64 15.04 26.04
C LYS A 599 -15.79 15.06 27.29
#